data_AF-A0A1F4TQD2-F1
#
_entry.id   AF-A0A1F4TQD2-F1
#
_cell.length_a   1.000
_cell.length_b   1.000
_cell.length_c   1.000
_cell.angle_alpha   90.00
_cell.angle_beta   90.00
_cell.angle_gamma   90.00
#
_symmetry.space_group_name_H-M   'P 1'
#
loop_
_entity.id
_entity.type
_entity.pdbx_description
1 polymer ?
#
loop_
_entity_poly.entity_id
_entity_poly.type
_entity_poly.pdbx_seq_one_letter_code
_entity_poly.pdbx_strand_id
1 'polypeptide(L)'
;MSINEIEQKILEQAKAEAKKIEQENSAAIKVLEAAQTQKTAVLKQQAKLAAEQKIAAVKMAVLVPARLKAKKNILEEKQAIITRIYAEMGTEKNLTKPEINRLREETEIAVAQVLFG
;
A
#
# COMPACT_ATOMS: atom_id res chain seq x y z
N MET A 1 73.66 30.20 -11.48
CA MET A 1 72.60 29.76 -10.55
C MET A 1 73.26 29.09 -9.36
N SER A 2 72.88 29.45 -8.14
CA SER A 2 73.38 28.83 -6.91
C SER A 2 72.63 27.52 -6.61
N ILE A 3 73.24 26.64 -5.80
CA ILE A 3 72.60 25.39 -5.35
C ILE A 3 71.25 25.69 -4.68
N ASN A 4 71.16 26.75 -3.88
CA ASN A 4 69.92 27.17 -3.21
C ASN A 4 68.81 27.55 -4.20
N GLU A 5 69.13 28.15 -5.35
CA GLU A 5 68.13 28.48 -6.39
C GLU A 5 67.61 27.22 -7.09
N ILE A 6 68.45 26.18 -7.21
CA ILE A 6 68.04 24.89 -7.79
C ILE A 6 67.13 24.15 -6.81
N GLU A 7 67.48 24.11 -5.52
CA GLU A 7 66.65 23.50 -4.47
C GLU A 7 65.29 24.18 -4.33
N GLN A 8 65.23 25.51 -4.41
CA GLN A 8 63.96 26.24 -4.40
C GLN A 8 63.07 25.87 -5.58
N LYS A 9 63.62 25.77 -6.80
CA LYS A 9 62.84 25.36 -7.98
C LYS A 9 62.30 23.93 -7.85
N ILE A 10 63.10 23.01 -7.31
CA ILE A 10 62.65 21.63 -7.06
C ILE A 10 61.51 21.60 -6.04
N LEU A 11 61.62 22.39 -4.96
CA LEU A 11 60.56 22.51 -3.95
C LEU A 11 59.28 23.14 -4.52
N GLU A 12 59.39 24.14 -5.39
CA GLU A 12 58.23 24.74 -6.05
C GLU A 12 57.53 23.75 -6.99
N GLN A 13 58.29 22.96 -7.77
CA GLN A 13 57.74 21.90 -8.62
C GLN A 13 57.04 20.83 -7.79
N ALA A 14 57.67 20.35 -6.71
CA ALA A 14 57.07 19.36 -5.82
C ALA A 14 55.79 19.88 -5.15
N LYS A 15 55.74 21.16 -4.74
CA LYS A 15 54.53 21.79 -4.19
C LYS A 15 53.42 21.91 -5.24
N ALA A 16 53.76 22.26 -6.49
CA ALA A 16 52.79 22.35 -7.57
C ALA A 16 52.18 20.98 -7.90
N GLU A 17 53.00 19.93 -7.89
CA GLU A 17 52.58 18.56 -8.15
C GLU A 17 51.72 18.00 -6.99
N ALA A 18 52.11 18.24 -5.74
CA ALA A 18 51.31 17.90 -4.57
C ALA A 18 49.93 18.58 -4.61
N LYS A 19 49.88 19.88 -4.94
CA LYS A 19 48.62 20.62 -5.07
C LYS A 19 47.73 20.06 -6.18
N LYS A 20 48.31 19.60 -7.29
CA LYS A 20 47.57 18.95 -8.38
C LYS A 20 46.94 17.64 -7.91
N ILE A 21 47.70 16.81 -7.19
CA ILE A 21 47.20 15.54 -6.62
C ILE A 21 46.08 15.80 -5.62
N GLU A 22 46.21 16.81 -4.75
CA GLU A 22 45.14 17.19 -3.81
C GLU A 22 43.86 17.62 -4.54
N GLN A 23 43.99 18.40 -5.61
CA GLN A 23 42.85 18.83 -6.42
C GLN A 23 42.15 17.64 -7.09
N GLU A 24 42.91 16.74 -7.70
CA GLU A 24 42.39 15.52 -8.35
C GLU A 24 41.67 14.61 -7.33
N ASN A 25 42.27 14.38 -6.17
CA ASN A 25 41.63 13.63 -5.09
C ASN A 25 40.35 14.30 -4.59
N SER A 26 40.36 15.63 -4.42
CA SER A 26 39.16 16.35 -3.99
C SER A 26 38.02 16.26 -5.01
N ALA A 27 38.35 16.27 -6.31
CA ALA A 27 37.38 16.10 -7.38
C ALA A 27 36.81 14.67 -7.39
N ALA A 28 37.67 13.66 -7.22
CA ALA A 28 37.24 12.26 -7.13
C ALA A 28 36.31 12.03 -5.93
N ILE A 29 36.62 12.61 -4.75
CA ILE A 29 35.77 12.53 -3.56
C ILE A 29 34.39 13.14 -3.83
N LYS A 30 34.32 14.33 -4.45
CA LYS A 30 33.04 14.97 -4.78
C LYS A 30 32.18 14.12 -5.72
N VAL A 31 32.80 13.46 -6.69
CA VAL A 31 32.08 12.54 -7.61
C VAL A 31 31.52 11.35 -6.84
N LEU A 32 32.29 10.77 -5.92
CA LEU A 32 31.85 9.67 -5.07
C LEU A 32 30.70 10.09 -4.13
N GLU A 33 30.79 11.26 -3.50
CA GLU A 33 29.73 11.79 -2.65
C GLU A 33 28.43 12.03 -3.41
N ALA A 34 28.51 12.56 -4.63
CA ALA A 34 27.36 12.75 -5.50
C ALA A 34 26.71 11.40 -5.88
N ALA A 35 27.52 10.43 -6.27
CA ALA A 35 27.04 9.08 -6.61
C ALA A 35 26.40 8.38 -5.40
N GLN A 36 26.99 8.51 -4.21
CA GLN A 36 26.45 7.94 -2.98
C GLN A 36 25.13 8.59 -2.59
N THR A 37 25.02 9.91 -2.71
CA THR A 37 23.79 10.65 -2.44
C THR A 37 22.67 10.21 -3.38
N GLN A 38 22.97 10.11 -4.69
CA GLN A 38 21.99 9.65 -5.68
C GLN A 38 21.55 8.20 -5.42
N LYS A 39 22.50 7.29 -5.18
CA LYS A 39 22.20 5.88 -4.90
C LYS A 39 21.36 5.72 -3.62
N THR A 40 21.68 6.49 -2.58
CA THR A 40 20.92 6.49 -1.32
C THR A 40 19.49 6.99 -1.55
N ALA A 41 19.30 8.03 -2.36
CA ALA A 41 17.97 8.54 -2.70
C ALA A 41 17.13 7.48 -3.45
N VAL A 42 17.72 6.81 -4.43
CA VAL A 42 17.06 5.72 -5.18
C VAL A 42 16.66 4.57 -4.24
N LEU A 43 17.57 4.12 -3.38
CA LEU A 43 17.28 3.05 -2.42
C LEU A 43 16.17 3.43 -1.43
N LYS A 44 16.18 4.67 -0.92
CA LYS A 44 15.10 5.17 -0.06
C LYS A 44 13.75 5.18 -0.77
N GLN A 45 13.71 5.62 -2.02
CA GLN A 45 12.47 5.65 -2.80
C GLN A 45 11.95 4.23 -3.10
N GLN A 46 12.83 3.30 -3.46
CA GLN A 46 12.49 1.90 -3.66
C GLN A 46 11.95 1.24 -2.38
N ALA A 47 12.60 1.49 -1.23
CA ALA A 47 12.14 0.97 0.05
C ALA A 47 10.74 1.52 0.42
N LYS A 48 10.49 2.81 0.16
CA LYS A 48 9.18 3.43 0.38
C LYS A 48 8.10 2.80 -0.49
N LEU A 49 8.35 2.64 -1.79
CA LEU A 49 7.41 2.00 -2.71
C LEU A 49 7.09 0.55 -2.31
N ALA A 50 8.12 -0.22 -1.93
CA ALA A 50 7.93 -1.59 -1.45
C ALA A 50 7.11 -1.65 -0.15
N ALA A 51 7.31 -0.69 0.76
CA ALA A 51 6.50 -0.59 1.97
C ALA A 51 5.04 -0.24 1.67
N GLU A 52 4.80 0.72 0.77
CA GLU A 52 3.45 1.10 0.33
C GLU A 52 2.70 -0.08 -0.32
N GLN A 53 3.36 -0.85 -1.18
CA GLN A 53 2.80 -2.05 -1.78
C GLN A 53 2.43 -3.11 -0.73
N LYS A 54 3.32 -3.36 0.24
CA LYS A 54 3.02 -4.29 1.34
C LYS A 54 1.84 -3.82 2.19
N ILE A 55 1.77 -2.53 2.51
CA ILE A 55 0.65 -1.94 3.25
C ILE A 55 -0.65 -2.08 2.45
N ALA A 56 -0.64 -1.83 1.15
CA ALA A 56 -1.80 -2.00 0.28
C ALA A 56 -2.27 -3.46 0.25
N ALA A 57 -1.34 -4.40 0.11
CA ALA A 57 -1.65 -5.83 0.14
C ALA A 57 -2.26 -6.26 1.49
N VAL A 58 -1.69 -5.82 2.61
CA VAL A 58 -2.24 -6.09 3.96
C VAL A 58 -3.63 -5.45 4.11
N LYS A 59 -3.82 -4.21 3.66
CA LYS A 59 -5.13 -3.55 3.68
C LYS A 59 -6.16 -4.36 2.90
N MET A 60 -5.84 -4.85 1.70
CA MET A 60 -6.77 -5.69 0.94
C MET A 60 -7.04 -7.02 1.64
N ALA A 61 -6.00 -7.68 2.14
CA ALA A 61 -6.10 -8.97 2.84
C ALA A 61 -6.92 -8.89 4.14
N VAL A 62 -6.93 -7.74 4.83
CA VAL A 62 -7.70 -7.56 6.07
C VAL A 62 -9.07 -6.94 5.81
N LEU A 63 -9.14 -5.85 5.05
CA LEU A 63 -10.39 -5.10 4.84
C LEU A 63 -11.39 -5.85 3.99
N VAL A 64 -10.95 -6.58 2.96
CA VAL A 64 -11.88 -7.31 2.08
C VAL A 64 -12.60 -8.43 2.86
N PRO A 65 -11.91 -9.34 3.58
CA PRO A 65 -12.59 -10.34 4.40
C PRO A 65 -13.43 -9.72 5.52
N ALA A 66 -12.97 -8.65 6.16
CA ALA A 66 -13.75 -7.97 7.19
C ALA A 66 -15.07 -7.38 6.63
N ARG A 67 -15.03 -6.75 5.46
CA ARG A 67 -16.22 -6.24 4.77
C ARG A 67 -17.16 -7.36 4.35
N LEU A 68 -16.62 -8.46 3.82
CA LEU A 68 -17.43 -9.63 3.45
C LEU A 68 -18.10 -10.25 4.68
N LYS A 69 -17.39 -10.37 5.81
CA LYS A 69 -17.94 -10.83 7.08
C LYS A 69 -19.04 -9.90 7.59
N ALA A 70 -18.82 -8.59 7.56
CA ALA A 70 -19.84 -7.62 7.96
C ALA A 70 -21.08 -7.70 7.07
N LYS A 71 -20.91 -7.81 5.74
CA LYS A 71 -22.02 -7.99 4.80
C LYS A 71 -22.78 -9.28 5.07
N LYS A 72 -22.08 -10.38 5.34
CA LYS A 72 -22.69 -11.67 5.69
C LYS A 72 -23.55 -11.54 6.95
N ASN A 73 -23.00 -10.97 8.03
CA ASN A 73 -23.72 -10.78 9.29
C ASN A 73 -25.00 -9.95 9.10
N ILE A 74 -24.93 -8.85 8.33
CA ILE A 74 -26.12 -8.01 8.04
C ILE A 74 -27.18 -8.81 7.28
N LEU A 75 -26.78 -9.63 6.31
CA LEU A 75 -27.72 -10.46 5.56
C LEU A 75 -28.37 -11.53 6.44
N GLU A 76 -27.59 -12.15 7.33
CA GLU A 76 -28.10 -13.13 8.30
C GLU A 76 -29.09 -12.50 9.30
N GLU A 77 -28.77 -11.31 9.83
CA GLU A 77 -29.69 -10.55 10.70
C GLU A 77 -30.98 -10.17 9.98
N LYS A 78 -30.88 -9.67 8.74
CA LYS A 78 -32.06 -9.38 7.92
C LYS A 78 -32.91 -10.63 7.69
N GLN A 79 -32.28 -11.76 7.36
CA GLN A 79 -32.99 -13.02 7.18
C GLN A 79 -33.69 -13.47 8.47
N ALA A 80 -33.04 -13.31 9.62
CA ALA A 80 -33.62 -13.64 10.92
C ALA A 80 -34.85 -12.77 11.24
N ILE A 81 -34.77 -11.46 10.96
CA ILE A 81 -35.90 -10.53 11.12
C ILE A 81 -37.05 -10.93 10.21
N ILE A 82 -36.79 -11.18 8.92
CA ILE A 82 -37.81 -11.59 7.96
C ILE A 82 -38.48 -12.90 8.40
N THR A 83 -37.68 -13.87 8.84
CA THR A 83 -38.18 -15.16 9.34
C THR A 83 -39.08 -14.95 10.56
N ARG A 84 -38.71 -14.05 11.46
CA ARG A 84 -39.52 -13.70 12.64
C ARG A 84 -40.84 -13.01 12.24
N ILE A 85 -40.81 -12.08 11.30
CA ILE A 85 -42.02 -11.42 10.77
C ILE A 85 -42.97 -12.46 10.18
N TYR A 86 -42.47 -13.40 9.38
CA TYR A 86 -43.31 -14.46 8.81
C TYR A 86 -43.90 -15.39 9.88
N ALA A 87 -43.14 -15.68 10.94
CA ALA A 87 -43.64 -16.47 12.07
C ALA A 87 -44.75 -15.72 12.83
N GLU A 88 -44.54 -14.43 13.12
CA GLU A 88 -45.53 -13.56 13.79
C GLU A 88 -46.80 -13.40 12.93
N MET A 89 -46.67 -13.18 11.62
CA MET A 89 -47.82 -13.16 10.70
C MET A 89 -48.58 -14.49 10.67
N GLY A 90 -47.86 -15.61 10.74
CA GLY A 90 -48.46 -16.94 10.84
C GLY A 90 -49.38 -17.06 12.04
N THR A 91 -48.92 -16.56 13.20
CA THR A 91 -49.71 -16.55 14.44
C THR A 91 -50.85 -15.55 14.43
N GLU A 92 -50.66 -14.33 13.92
CA GLU A 92 -51.69 -13.29 13.92
C GLU A 92 -52.83 -13.58 12.93
N LYS A 93 -52.50 -14.16 11.77
CA LYS A 93 -53.46 -14.44 10.69
C LYS A 93 -53.98 -15.88 10.67
N ASN A 94 -53.59 -16.72 11.63
CA ASN A 94 -53.87 -18.16 11.64
C ASN A 94 -53.47 -18.86 10.31
N LEU A 95 -52.36 -18.45 9.71
CA LEU A 95 -51.89 -19.02 8.45
C LEU A 95 -51.16 -20.33 8.71
N THR A 96 -51.40 -21.31 7.84
CA THR A 96 -50.69 -22.58 7.85
C THR A 96 -49.29 -22.43 7.26
N LYS A 97 -48.35 -23.32 7.64
CA LYS A 97 -46.97 -23.33 7.09
C LYS A 97 -46.90 -23.27 5.56
N PRO A 98 -47.73 -24.02 4.80
CA PRO A 98 -47.74 -23.93 3.33
C PRO A 98 -48.11 -22.54 2.80
N GLU A 99 -49.04 -21.83 3.46
CA GLU A 99 -49.48 -20.49 3.04
C GLU A 99 -48.42 -19.44 3.30
N ILE A 100 -47.71 -19.55 4.43
CA ILE A 100 -46.56 -18.68 4.75
C ILE A 100 -45.43 -18.89 3.74
N ASN A 101 -45.14 -20.15 3.37
CA ASN A 101 -44.11 -20.46 2.39
C ASN A 101 -44.43 -19.90 1.00
N ARG A 102 -45.70 -19.99 0.58
CA ARG A 102 -46.16 -19.42 -0.68
C ARG A 102 -46.04 -17.90 -0.72
N LEU A 103 -46.48 -17.22 0.34
CA LEU A 103 -46.33 -15.76 0.48
C LEU A 103 -44.86 -15.32 0.40
N ARG A 104 -43.97 -16.11 1.00
CA ARG A 104 -42.53 -15.87 0.97
C ARG A 104 -41.95 -16.05 -0.44
N GLU A 105 -42.31 -17.10 -1.17
CA GLU A 105 -41.86 -17.30 -2.55
C GLU A 105 -42.35 -16.18 -3.48
N GLU A 106 -43.63 -15.79 -3.35
CA GLU A 106 -44.21 -14.71 -4.16
C GLU A 106 -43.52 -13.35 -3.91
N THR A 107 -43.17 -13.04 -2.66
CA THR A 107 -42.42 -11.82 -2.32
C THR A 107 -40.95 -11.89 -2.73
N GLU A 108 -40.28 -13.04 -2.56
CA GLU A 108 -38.89 -13.21 -3.01
C GLU A 108 -38.76 -13.06 -4.54
N ILE A 109 -39.72 -13.59 -5.32
CA ILE A 109 -39.79 -13.41 -6.77
C ILE A 109 -40.02 -11.93 -7.13
N ALA A 110 -40.98 -11.27 -6.49
CA ALA A 110 -41.28 -9.85 -6.75
C ALA A 110 -40.07 -8.95 -6.44
N VAL A 111 -39.36 -9.20 -5.33
CA VAL A 111 -38.15 -8.46 -4.97
C VAL A 111 -37.01 -8.73 -5.96
N ALA A 112 -36.81 -9.98 -6.40
CA ALA A 112 -35.82 -10.31 -7.40
C ALA A 112 -36.08 -9.61 -8.74
N GLN A 113 -37.35 -9.50 -9.14
CA GLN A 113 -37.76 -8.82 -10.36
C GLN A 113 -37.52 -7.30 -10.30
N VAL A 114 -37.63 -6.68 -9.13
CA VAL A 114 -37.29 -5.25 -8.94
C VAL A 114 -35.78 -5.02 -8.88
N LEU A 115 -35.01 -5.98 -8.36
CA LEU A 115 -33.56 -5.83 -8.17
C LEU A 115 -32.74 -6.26 -9.40
N PHE A 116 -33.26 -7.15 -10.25
CA PHE A 116 -32.52 -7.76 -11.36
C PHE A 116 -33.29 -7.84 -12.68
N GLY A 117 -34.55 -7.40 -12.72
CA GLY A 117 -35.38 -7.32 -13.92
C GLY A 117 -35.29 -6.01 -14.66
#